data_AF-A0A923JBK9-F1
#
_entry.id   AF-A0A923JBK9-F1
#
_cell.length_a   1.000
_cell.length_b   1.000
_cell.length_c   1.000
_cell.angle_alpha   90.00
_cell.angle_beta   90.00
_cell.angle_gamma   90.00
#
_symmetry.space_group_name_H-M   'P 1'
#
loop_
_entity.id
_entity.type
_entity.pdbx_description
1 polymer ?
#
loop_
_entity_poly.entity_id
_entity_poly.type
_entity_poly.pdbx_seq_one_letter_code
_entity_poly.pdbx_strand_id
1 'polypeptide(L)' 'MAKPANPDRIDPTWPQLPDGEHPVTELTGSVQGNMSPFGEVEFPVDSVPYEHPVTEINR' A
#
# COMPACT_ATOMS: atom_id res chain seq x y z
N MET A 1 8.18 31.77 -15.74
CA MET A 1 8.35 31.78 -14.27
C MET A 1 7.62 30.56 -13.71
N ALA A 2 8.27 29.72 -12.90
CA ALA A 2 7.62 28.58 -12.27
C ALA A 2 6.69 29.04 -11.12
N LYS A 3 5.57 28.34 -10.92
CA LYS A 3 4.60 28.63 -9.85
C LYS A 3 5.26 28.35 -8.48
N PRO A 4 5.06 29.21 -7.46
CA PRO A 4 5.57 28.96 -6.11
C PRO A 4 4.99 27.67 -5.54
N ALA A 5 5.82 26.90 -4.84
CA ALA A 5 5.40 25.67 -4.16
C ALA A 5 4.41 25.99 -3.04
N ASN A 6 3.37 25.17 -2.90
CA ASN A 6 2.40 25.29 -1.81
C ASN A 6 2.97 24.60 -0.55
N PRO A 7 3.15 25.30 0.58
CA PRO A 7 3.71 24.72 1.81
C PRO A 7 2.83 23.61 2.42
N ASP A 8 1.52 23.61 2.15
CA ASP A 8 0.60 22.58 2.62
C ASP A 8 0.55 21.35 1.70
N ARG A 9 1.24 21.41 0.55
CA ARG A 9 1.30 20.30 -0.40
C ARG A 9 2.31 19.27 0.10
N ILE A 10 1.79 18.22 0.70
CA ILE A 10 2.55 16.99 0.94
C ILE A 10 2.59 16.22 -0.38
N ASP A 11 3.64 16.46 -1.18
CA ASP A 11 3.94 15.57 -2.30
C ASP A 11 4.39 14.22 -1.72
N PRO A 12 3.87 13.07 -2.20
CA PRO A 12 4.35 11.77 -1.76
C PRO A 12 5.78 11.56 -2.29
N THR A 13 6.75 12.02 -1.53
CA THR A 13 8.17 11.82 -1.79
C THR A 13 8.72 10.72 -0.89
N TRP A 14 9.78 10.07 -1.35
CA TRP A 14 10.56 9.19 -0.49
C TRP A 14 11.10 9.99 0.71
N PRO A 15 11.16 9.39 1.91
CA PRO A 15 11.75 10.03 3.06
C PRO A 15 13.25 10.28 2.83
N GLN A 16 13.78 11.37 3.37
CA GLN A 16 15.22 11.53 3.52
C GLN A 16 15.73 10.50 4.56
N LEU A 17 16.66 9.66 4.15
CA LEU A 17 17.29 8.66 5.01
C LEU A 17 18.75 9.05 5.32
N PRO A 18 19.34 8.55 6.43
CA PRO A 18 20.76 8.70 6.72
C PRO A 18 21.67 8.16 5.62
N ASP A 19 22.91 8.65 5.56
CA ASP A 19 23.91 8.18 4.60
C ASP A 19 24.13 6.66 4.72
N GLY A 20 23.96 5.96 3.60
CA GLY A 20 24.09 4.50 3.52
C GLY A 20 22.77 3.73 3.70
N GLU A 21 21.71 4.39 4.16
CA GLU A 21 20.38 3.79 4.20
C GLU A 21 19.65 3.90 2.87
N HIS A 22 18.70 2.99 2.65
CA HIS A 22 17.97 2.86 1.40
C HIS A 22 16.48 2.70 1.70
N PRO A 23 15.60 3.26 0.87
CA PRO A 23 14.16 3.08 1.03
C PRO A 23 13.84 1.58 1.04
N VAL A 24 12.98 1.17 1.97
CA VAL A 24 12.47 -0.19 1.97
C VAL A 24 11.58 -0.34 0.74
N THR A 25 12.00 -1.22 -0.14
CA THR A 25 11.29 -1.62 -1.35
C THR A 25 10.98 -3.11 -1.24
N GLU A 26 10.13 -3.64 -2.12
CA GLU A 26 9.91 -5.09 -2.19
C GLU A 26 11.23 -5.88 -2.39
N LEU A 27 12.24 -5.29 -3.02
CA LEU A 27 13.55 -5.91 -3.24
C LEU A 27 14.46 -5.91 -2.00
N THR A 28 14.20 -5.02 -1.05
CA THR A 28 15.05 -4.80 0.13
C THR A 28 14.37 -5.14 1.46
N GLY A 29 13.09 -5.51 1.42
CA GLY A 29 12.34 -6.00 2.57
C GLY A 29 12.75 -7.41 3.00
N SER A 30 12.50 -7.77 4.27
CA SER A 30 12.74 -9.13 4.79
C SER A 30 11.80 -10.18 4.18
N VAL A 31 10.69 -9.74 3.59
CA VAL A 31 9.69 -10.56 2.93
C VAL A 31 9.40 -9.92 1.57
N GLN A 32 9.41 -10.74 0.52
CA GLN A 32 9.00 -10.28 -0.83
C GLN A 32 7.54 -10.67 -1.07
N GLY A 33 6.80 -9.82 -1.80
CA GLY A 33 5.39 -10.03 -2.10
C GLY A 33 4.41 -9.54 -1.03
N ASN A 34 3.12 -9.60 -1.36
CA ASN A 34 2.05 -9.35 -0.43
C ASN A 34 1.91 -10.55 0.52
N MET A 35 2.15 -10.32 1.82
CA MET A 35 1.63 -11.27 2.82
C MET A 35 0.12 -11.32 2.62
N SER A 36 -0.37 -12.44 2.10
CA SER A 36 -1.79 -12.62 1.84
C SER A 36 -2.56 -12.25 3.11
N PRO A 37 -3.62 -11.43 3.03
CA PRO A 37 -4.47 -11.16 4.19
C PRO A 37 -5.14 -12.45 4.72
N PHE A 38 -5.14 -13.52 3.91
CA PHE A 38 -5.68 -14.83 4.25
C PHE A 38 -4.64 -15.77 4.89
N GLY A 39 -3.39 -15.33 5.10
CA GLY A 39 -2.34 -16.16 5.67
C GLY A 39 -1.84 -17.26 4.73
N GLU A 40 -1.47 -18.42 5.29
CA GLU A 40 -1.10 -19.61 4.52
C GLU A 40 -2.35 -20.28 3.94
N VAL A 41 -2.65 -19.99 2.67
CA VAL A 41 -3.74 -20.59 1.91
C VAL A 41 -3.19 -21.29 0.67
N GLU A 42 -3.56 -22.55 0.49
CA GLU A 42 -3.25 -23.33 -0.70
C GLU A 42 -4.44 -23.28 -1.68
N PHE A 43 -4.15 -23.02 -2.96
CA PHE A 43 -5.16 -22.91 -4.00
C PHE A 43 -5.30 -24.22 -4.79
N PRO A 44 -6.51 -24.56 -5.30
CA PRO A 44 -7.74 -23.78 -5.23
C PRO A 44 -8.48 -23.89 -3.89
N VAL A 45 -9.20 -22.83 -3.52
CA VAL A 45 -10.09 -22.83 -2.35
C VAL A 45 -11.53 -23.08 -2.76
N ASP A 46 -12.29 -23.79 -1.94
CA ASP A 46 -13.70 -24.11 -2.20
C ASP A 46 -14.61 -22.86 -2.14
N SER A 47 -14.24 -21.86 -1.32
CA SER A 47 -14.99 -20.61 -1.17
C SER A 47 -14.10 -19.44 -0.79
N VAL A 48 -14.56 -18.22 -1.07
CA VAL A 48 -13.89 -16.97 -0.72
C VAL A 48 -14.74 -16.16 0.27
N PRO A 49 -14.13 -15.42 1.21
CA PRO A 49 -14.85 -14.56 2.16
C PRO A 49 -15.31 -13.24 1.49
N TYR A 50 -15.70 -13.29 0.21
CA TYR A 50 -16.11 -12.12 -0.54
C TYR A 50 -17.50 -11.67 -0.11
N GLU A 51 -17.60 -10.41 0.32
CA GLU A 51 -18.88 -9.75 0.58
C GLU A 51 -19.13 -8.71 -0.53
N HIS A 52 -20.25 -8.84 -1.23
CA HIS A 52 -20.61 -7.91 -2.30
C HIS A 52 -21.08 -6.59 -1.67
N PRO A 53 -20.41 -5.46 -1.94
CA PRO A 53 -20.80 -4.19 -1.34
C PRO A 53 -22.19 -3.79 -1.84
N VAL A 54 -23.08 -3.48 -0.90
CA VAL A 54 -24.41 -2.94 -1.20
C VAL A 54 -24.47 -1.51 -0.69
N THR A 55 -24.90 -0.60 -1.55
CA THR A 55 -25.12 0.79 -1.16
C THR A 55 -26.46 0.90 -0.43
N GLU A 56 -26.44 1.25 0.85
CA GLU A 56 -27.64 1.71 1.56
C GLU A 56 -27.87 3.20 1.28
N ILE A 57 -29.01 3.53 0.66
CA ILE A 57 -29.42 4.92 0.46
C ILE A 57 -30.03 5.44 1.77
N ASN A 58 -29.51 6.55 2.28
CA ASN A 58 -30.10 7.24 3.44
C ASN A 58 -31.58 7.55 3.18
N ARG A 59 -32.47 7.12 4.08
CA ARG A 59 -33.91 7.39 4.04
C ARG A 59 -34.24 8.71 4.73
#